data_AF-A0A8B6BKN4-F1
#
_entry.id   AF-A0A8B6BKN4-F1
#
_cell.length_a   1.000
_cell.length_b   1.000
_cell.length_c   1.000
_cell.angle_alpha   90.00
_cell.angle_beta   90.00
_cell.angle_gamma   90.00
#
_symmetry.space_group_name_H-M   'P 1'
#
loop_
_entity.id
_entity.type
_entity.pdbx_description
1 polymer ?
#
loop_
_entity_poly.entity_id
_entity_poly.type
_entity_poly.pdbx_seq_one_letter_code
_entity_poly.pdbx_strand_id
1 'polypeptide(L)'
;MLSRDHFIDALDDADTRLCIHQAHPKTLNDAVKLAVELEAFYIADKQRDKPLSVRNFAISENSEVSGQIKTLTDVVEELRRELQFLKSDMSQQRRGFNNNNNKPGKEDVGLVERQAILEEIVLNMTKVTQIINKKTE
;
A
#
# COMPACT_ATOMS: atom_id res chain seq x y z
N MET A 1 -18.48 -42.51 -15.02
CA MET A 1 -17.71 -41.56 -15.86
C MET A 1 -18.09 -40.10 -15.65
N LEU A 2 -19.18 -39.79 -14.93
CA LEU A 2 -19.67 -38.43 -14.75
C LEU A 2 -18.73 -37.50 -13.95
N SER A 3 -18.00 -38.02 -12.96
CA SER A 3 -17.15 -37.17 -12.09
C SER A 3 -15.96 -36.54 -12.81
N ARG A 4 -15.37 -37.23 -13.80
CA ARG A 4 -14.27 -36.70 -14.61
C ARG A 4 -14.77 -35.54 -15.46
N ASP A 5 -15.89 -35.72 -16.14
CA ASP A 5 -16.42 -34.71 -17.07
C ASP A 5 -16.91 -33.48 -16.29
N HIS A 6 -17.60 -33.68 -15.17
CA HIS A 6 -17.95 -32.58 -14.26
C HIS A 6 -16.73 -31.83 -13.71
N PHE A 7 -15.62 -32.52 -13.44
CA PHE A 7 -14.38 -31.86 -13.02
C PHE A 7 -13.84 -30.98 -14.14
N ILE A 8 -13.80 -31.48 -15.38
CA ILE A 8 -13.30 -30.71 -16.53
C ILE A 8 -14.21 -29.50 -16.80
N ASP A 9 -15.53 -29.70 -16.79
CA ASP A 9 -16.51 -28.61 -17.00
C ASP A 9 -16.46 -27.52 -15.92
N ALA A 10 -16.03 -27.88 -14.70
CA ALA A 10 -15.90 -26.95 -13.58
C ALA A 10 -14.62 -26.09 -13.63
N LEU A 11 -13.69 -26.34 -14.55
CA LEU A 11 -12.50 -25.49 -14.71
C LEU A 11 -12.89 -24.19 -15.41
N ASP A 12 -12.48 -23.04 -14.87
CA ASP A 12 -12.84 -21.73 -15.42
C ASP A 12 -12.20 -21.47 -16.79
N ASP A 13 -10.93 -21.85 -16.95
CA ASP A 13 -10.16 -21.57 -18.16
C ASP A 13 -10.50 -22.52 -19.33
N ALA A 14 -10.89 -21.92 -20.46
CA ALA A 14 -11.29 -22.66 -21.66
C ALA A 14 -10.13 -23.40 -22.32
N ASP A 15 -8.93 -22.83 -22.28
CA ASP A 15 -7.75 -23.43 -22.88
C ASP A 15 -7.28 -24.64 -22.07
N THR A 16 -7.29 -24.53 -20.74
CA THR A 16 -7.03 -25.66 -19.83
C THR A 16 -8.05 -26.79 -20.04
N ARG A 17 -9.35 -26.48 -20.18
CA ARG A 17 -10.37 -27.50 -20.53
C ARG A 17 -10.05 -28.18 -21.87
N LEU A 18 -9.74 -27.40 -22.91
CA LEU A 18 -9.42 -27.92 -24.23
C LEU A 18 -8.19 -28.84 -24.21
N CYS A 19 -7.10 -28.43 -23.54
CA CYS A 19 -5.89 -29.25 -23.40
C CYS A 19 -6.16 -30.56 -22.68
N ILE A 20 -6.94 -30.53 -21.58
CA ILE A 20 -7.30 -31.75 -20.85
C ILE A 20 -8.19 -32.65 -21.72
N HIS A 21 -9.14 -32.10 -22.48
CA HIS A 21 -9.95 -32.89 -23.41
C HIS A 21 -9.10 -33.57 -24.50
N GLN A 22 -8.11 -32.86 -25.07
CA GLN A 22 -7.19 -33.41 -26.06
C GLN A 22 -6.30 -34.52 -25.50
N ALA A 23 -5.96 -34.46 -24.21
CA ALA A 23 -5.18 -35.49 -23.53
C ALA A 23 -5.98 -36.77 -23.21
N HIS A 24 -7.31 -36.76 -23.38
CA HIS A 24 -8.21 -37.90 -23.17
C HIS A 24 -7.99 -38.68 -21.85
N PRO A 25 -8.05 -38.03 -20.67
CA PRO A 25 -7.86 -38.70 -19.38
C PRO A 25 -8.89 -39.81 -19.16
N LYS A 26 -8.47 -40.98 -18.71
CA LYS A 26 -9.37 -42.14 -18.50
C LYS A 26 -10.04 -42.10 -17.14
N THR A 27 -9.38 -41.50 -16.15
CA THR A 27 -9.87 -41.40 -14.78
C THR A 27 -9.93 -39.96 -14.30
N LEU A 28 -10.69 -39.70 -13.23
CA LEU A 28 -10.70 -38.39 -12.56
C LEU A 28 -9.29 -38.01 -12.10
N ASN A 29 -8.53 -38.97 -11.55
CA ASN A 29 -7.18 -38.71 -11.07
C ASN A 29 -6.23 -38.28 -12.19
N ASP A 30 -6.39 -38.85 -13.39
CA ASP A 30 -5.60 -38.44 -14.56
C ASP A 30 -5.95 -37.01 -14.98
N ALA A 31 -7.25 -36.66 -14.98
CA ALA A 31 -7.70 -35.30 -15.29
C ALA A 31 -7.17 -34.27 -14.26
N VAL A 32 -7.18 -34.62 -12.96
CA VAL A 32 -6.62 -33.78 -11.89
C VAL A 32 -5.12 -33.60 -12.07
N LYS A 33 -4.37 -34.67 -12.36
CA LYS A 33 -2.92 -34.57 -12.62
C LYS A 33 -2.60 -33.66 -13.79
N LEU A 34 -3.31 -33.83 -14.91
CA LEU A 34 -3.12 -32.98 -16.09
C LEU A 34 -3.43 -31.51 -15.80
N ALA A 35 -4.51 -31.22 -15.06
CA ALA A 35 -4.85 -29.86 -14.66
C ALA A 35 -3.74 -29.22 -13.80
N VAL A 36 -3.20 -29.98 -12.84
CA VAL A 36 -2.11 -29.52 -11.97
C VAL A 36 -0.83 -29.30 -12.77
N GLU A 37 -0.50 -30.19 -13.71
CA GLU A 37 0.67 -30.04 -14.58
C GLU A 37 0.57 -28.80 -15.47
N LEU A 38 -0.59 -28.53 -16.06
CA LEU A 38 -0.84 -27.34 -16.86
C LEU A 38 -0.69 -26.06 -16.02
N GLU A 39 -1.29 -26.00 -14.84
CA GLU A 39 -1.18 -24.84 -13.95
C GLU A 39 0.28 -24.62 -13.49
N ALA A 40 0.97 -25.71 -13.13
CA ALA A 40 2.38 -25.63 -12.77
C ALA A 40 3.24 -25.11 -13.93
N PHE A 41 2.94 -25.53 -15.16
CA PHE A 41 3.60 -25.01 -16.36
C PHE A 41 3.34 -23.51 -16.54
N TYR A 42 2.09 -23.06 -16.48
CA TYR A 42 1.76 -21.63 -16.62
C TYR A 42 2.43 -20.77 -15.55
N ILE A 43 2.47 -21.25 -14.30
CA ILE A 43 3.17 -20.57 -13.21
C ILE A 43 4.67 -20.48 -13.48
N ALA A 44 5.29 -21.56 -13.95
CA ALA A 44 6.71 -21.60 -14.26
C ALA A 44 7.06 -20.71 -15.45
N ASP A 45 6.25 -20.73 -16.50
CA ASP A 45 6.48 -19.95 -17.72
C ASP A 45 6.33 -18.45 -17.45
N LYS A 46 5.32 -18.05 -16.67
CA LYS A 46 5.15 -16.67 -16.19
C LYS A 46 6.32 -16.17 -15.34
N GLN A 47 7.06 -17.06 -14.67
CA GLN A 47 8.26 -16.70 -13.93
C GLN A 47 9.48 -16.52 -14.83
N ARG A 48 9.53 -17.18 -15.99
CA ARG A 48 10.65 -17.07 -16.95
C ARG A 48 10.66 -15.71 -17.66
N ASP A 49 9.48 -15.14 -17.90
CA ASP A 49 9.35 -13.82 -18.54
C ASP A 49 9.58 -12.63 -17.59
N LYS A 50 9.67 -12.88 -16.28
CA LYS A 50 10.07 -11.85 -15.32
C LYS A 50 11.59 -11.81 -15.20
N PRO A 51 12.25 -10.66 -15.42
CA PRO A 51 13.66 -10.52 -15.11
C PRO A 51 13.86 -10.89 -13.63
N LEU A 52 14.77 -11.83 -13.37
CA LEU A 52 15.07 -12.43 -12.07
C LEU A 52 15.35 -11.36 -11.00
N SER A 53 14.30 -10.80 -10.40
CA SER A 53 14.39 -10.12 -9.12
C SER A 53 14.04 -11.15 -8.07
N VAL A 54 15.08 -11.75 -7.51
CA VAL A 54 15.02 -12.63 -6.34
C VAL A 54 14.09 -11.99 -5.29
N ARG A 55 13.18 -12.81 -4.75
CA ARG A 55 12.24 -12.55 -3.64
C ARG A 55 10.83 -12.14 -4.10
N ASN A 56 9.94 -13.14 -4.20
CA ASN A 56 8.68 -13.24 -3.45
C ASN A 56 7.83 -14.36 -4.03
N PHE A 57 7.86 -15.52 -3.37
CA PHE A 57 6.86 -16.57 -3.53
C PHE A 57 5.57 -16.01 -2.90
N ALA A 58 4.66 -15.48 -3.71
CA ALA A 58 3.34 -15.05 -3.26
C ALA A 58 2.28 -15.57 -4.22
N ILE A 59 1.45 -16.43 -3.63
CA ILE A 59 0.25 -17.07 -4.14
C ILE A 59 -0.67 -16.06 -4.85
N SER A 60 -1.34 -16.56 -5.90
CA SER A 60 -2.02 -15.87 -7.00
C SER A 60 -3.21 -14.96 -6.64
N GLU A 61 -3.43 -14.59 -5.38
CA GLU A 61 -4.56 -13.72 -5.00
C GLU A 61 -4.18 -12.24 -4.81
N ASN A 62 -2.89 -11.90 -4.92
CA ASN A 62 -2.39 -10.53 -4.64
C ASN A 62 -2.08 -9.68 -5.88
N SER A 63 -2.44 -10.13 -7.10
CA SER A 63 -2.10 -9.42 -8.34
C SER A 63 -2.82 -8.06 -8.46
N GLU A 64 -4.09 -7.98 -8.06
CA GLU A 64 -4.85 -6.73 -8.09
C GLU A 64 -4.39 -5.75 -7.00
N VAL A 65 -4.19 -6.26 -5.78
CA VAL A 65 -3.69 -5.49 -4.64
C VAL A 65 -2.29 -4.93 -4.95
N SER A 66 -1.41 -5.73 -5.58
CA SER A 66 -0.10 -5.26 -6.02
C SER A 66 -0.18 -4.16 -7.08
N GLY A 67 -1.18 -4.22 -7.98
CA GLY A 67 -1.44 -3.18 -8.98
C GLY A 67 -1.91 -1.88 -8.33
N GLN A 68 -2.87 -1.98 -7.40
CA GLN A 68 -3.41 -0.85 -6.65
C GLN A 68 -2.34 -0.16 -5.79
N ILE A 69 -1.49 -0.94 -5.11
CA ILE A 69 -0.36 -0.41 -4.33
C ILE A 69 0.60 0.37 -5.23
N LYS A 70 0.89 -0.13 -6.43
CA LYS A 70 1.77 0.55 -7.38
C LYS A 70 1.16 1.87 -7.84
N THR A 71 -0.11 1.88 -8.24
CA THR A 71 -0.82 3.12 -8.63
C THR A 71 -0.88 4.12 -7.49
N LEU A 72 -1.11 3.67 -6.26
CA LEU A 72 -1.15 4.56 -5.10
C LEU A 72 0.24 5.14 -4.78
N THR A 73 1.30 4.36 -4.96
CA THR A 73 2.68 4.81 -4.79
C THR A 73 3.03 5.87 -5.83
N ASP A 74 2.67 5.65 -7.10
CA ASP A 74 2.92 6.59 -8.18
C ASP A 74 2.21 7.94 -7.94
N VAL A 75 0.93 7.92 -7.54
CA VAL A 75 0.16 9.14 -7.19
C VAL A 75 0.75 9.87 -5.98
N VAL A 76 1.21 9.14 -4.96
CA VAL A 76 1.85 9.76 -3.79
C VAL A 76 3.18 10.40 -4.16
N GLU A 77 3.97 9.80 -5.04
CA GLU A 77 5.21 10.42 -5.55
C GLU A 77 4.94 11.68 -6.35
N GLU A 78 3.93 11.67 -7.21
CA GLU A 78 3.51 12.85 -7.98
C GLU A 78 3.06 13.99 -7.07
N LEU A 79 2.18 13.71 -6.11
CA LEU A 79 1.74 14.69 -5.11
C LEU A 79 2.92 15.26 -4.29
N ARG A 80 3.91 14.43 -3.94
CA ARG A 80 5.11 14.92 -3.25
C ARG A 80 5.93 15.88 -4.10
N ARG A 81 6.04 15.63 -5.42
CA ARG A 81 6.73 16.53 -6.36
C ARG A 81 5.99 17.85 -6.49
N GLU A 82 4.67 17.82 -6.64
CA GLU A 82 3.84 19.03 -6.72
C GLU A 82 3.91 19.86 -5.43
N LEU A 83 3.81 19.23 -4.27
CA LEU A 83 3.96 19.92 -2.98
C LEU A 83 5.34 20.55 -2.83
N GLN A 84 6.40 19.89 -3.32
CA GLN A 84 7.76 20.43 -3.28
C GLN A 84 7.92 21.62 -4.23
N PHE A 85 7.31 21.56 -5.41
CA PHE A 85 7.25 22.67 -6.35
C PHE A 85 6.50 23.86 -5.75
N LEU A 86 5.29 23.64 -5.24
CA LEU A 86 4.44 24.68 -4.64
C LEU A 86 5.10 25.33 -3.41
N LYS A 87 5.76 24.52 -2.56
CA LYS A 87 6.54 25.04 -1.42
C LYS A 87 7.69 25.94 -1.89
N SER A 88 8.37 25.53 -2.95
CA SER A 88 9.48 26.30 -3.52
C SER A 88 8.99 27.61 -4.13
N ASP A 89 7.88 27.57 -4.89
CA ASP A 89 7.23 28.73 -5.50
C ASP A 89 6.74 29.72 -4.44
N MET A 90 6.02 29.24 -3.42
CA MET A 90 5.60 30.07 -2.27
C MET A 90 6.78 30.70 -1.54
N SER A 91 7.92 30.00 -1.42
CA SER A 91 9.12 30.55 -0.78
C SER A 91 9.77 31.66 -1.61
N GLN A 92 9.76 31.54 -2.94
CA GLN A 92 10.26 32.57 -3.85
C GLN A 92 9.33 33.78 -3.87
N GLN A 93 8.02 33.56 -3.88
CA GLN A 93 7.03 34.62 -3.78
C GLN A 93 7.15 35.38 -2.44
N ARG A 94 7.33 34.67 -1.32
CA ARG A 94 7.63 35.27 -0.01
C ARG A 94 8.92 36.09 -0.02
N ARG A 95 9.98 35.66 -0.73
CA ARG A 95 11.21 36.46 -0.89
C ARG A 95 11.01 37.69 -1.78
N GLY A 96 10.21 37.58 -2.85
CA GLY A 96 9.85 38.70 -3.73
C GLY A 96 9.11 39.83 -2.99
N PHE A 97 8.27 39.47 -2.01
CA PHE A 97 7.58 40.46 -1.16
C PHE A 97 8.45 41.03 -0.03
N ASN A 98 9.49 40.33 0.42
CA ASN A 98 10.32 40.76 1.56
C ASN A 98 11.50 41.67 1.21
N ASN A 99 11.85 41.83 -0.07
CA ASN A 99 12.99 42.66 -0.47
C ASN A 99 12.74 44.18 -0.42
N ASN A 100 11.53 44.63 -0.05
CA ASN A 100 11.19 46.06 0.00
C ASN A 100 11.02 46.66 1.40
N ASN A 101 11.19 45.90 2.49
CA ASN A 101 10.98 46.46 3.84
C ASN A 101 12.06 46.03 4.83
N ASN A 102 13.24 46.64 4.70
CA ASN A 102 14.21 46.68 5.79
C ASN A 102 13.80 47.78 6.79
N LYS A 103 13.01 47.42 7.81
CA LYS A 103 12.90 48.15 9.07
C LYS A 103 12.90 47.14 10.22
N PRO A 104 13.81 47.26 11.21
CA PRO A 104 13.81 46.37 12.36
C PRO A 104 12.78 46.88 13.39
N GLY A 105 11.96 45.98 13.93
CA GLY A 105 11.19 46.25 15.14
C GLY A 105 9.83 45.58 15.18
N LYS A 106 9.72 44.50 15.97
CA LYS A 106 8.92 44.45 17.21
C LYS A 106 9.03 43.05 17.81
N GLU A 107 9.38 43.01 19.09
CA GLU A 107 9.57 41.80 19.89
C GLU A 107 8.23 41.05 20.06
N ASP A 108 8.30 39.72 19.96
CA ASP A 108 7.19 38.76 19.96
C ASP A 108 6.44 38.72 21.30
N VAL A 109 5.37 39.50 21.42
CA VAL A 109 4.43 39.49 22.55
C VAL A 109 3.70 38.13 22.68
N GLY A 110 3.70 37.31 21.63
CA GLY A 110 3.00 36.02 21.60
C GLY A 110 3.72 34.85 22.28
N LEU A 111 4.99 35.00 22.71
CA LEU A 111 5.73 33.94 23.39
C LEU A 111 5.31 33.76 24.84
N VAL A 112 5.00 34.86 25.54
CA VAL A 112 4.60 34.83 26.96
C VAL A 112 3.22 34.19 27.12
N GLU A 113 2.29 34.50 26.22
CA GLU A 113 0.95 33.93 26.24
C GLU A 113 0.95 32.43 25.90
N ARG A 114 1.80 32.01 24.96
CA ARG A 114 2.03 30.59 24.66
C ARG A 114 2.64 29.85 25.85
N GLN A 115 3.55 30.49 26.59
CA GLN A 115 4.18 29.90 27.77
C GLN A 115 3.16 29.69 28.91
N ALA A 116 2.28 30.66 29.15
CA ALA A 116 1.22 30.55 30.16
C ALA A 116 0.25 29.39 29.86
N ILE A 117 -0.13 29.21 28.59
CA ILE A 117 -1.01 28.11 28.16
C ILE A 117 -0.35 26.75 28.39
N LEU A 118 0.95 26.62 28.11
CA LEU A 118 1.68 25.37 28.30
C LEU A 118 1.78 25.00 29.79
N GLU A 119 1.99 25.97 30.67
CA GLU A 119 2.06 25.75 32.12
C GLU A 119 0.72 25.27 32.69
N GLU A 120 -0.40 25.83 32.20
CA GLU A 120 -1.73 25.41 32.60
C GLU A 120 -2.04 23.96 32.17
N ILE A 121 -1.65 23.58 30.96
CA ILE A 121 -1.82 22.20 30.45
C ILE A 121 -1.03 21.21 31.34
N VAL A 122 0.23 21.52 31.65
CA VAL A 122 1.09 20.65 32.48
C VAL A 122 0.52 20.48 33.89
N LEU A 123 0.02 21.57 34.49
CA LEU A 123 -0.60 21.53 35.82
C LEU A 123 -1.86 20.63 35.83
N ASN A 124 -2.69 20.74 34.79
CA ASN A 124 -3.91 19.94 34.67
C ASN A 124 -3.60 18.45 34.47
N MET A 125 -2.59 18.10 33.66
CA MET A 125 -2.17 16.70 33.52
C MET A 125 -1.68 16.11 34.85
N THR A 126 -0.93 16.88 35.64
CA THR A 126 -0.40 16.41 36.93
C THR A 126 -1.53 16.13 37.93
N LYS A 127 -2.55 17.01 37.98
CA LYS A 127 -3.75 16.80 38.81
C LYS A 127 -4.51 15.52 38.41
N VAL A 128 -4.67 15.29 37.10
CA VAL A 128 -5.33 14.07 36.59
C VAL A 128 -4.56 12.82 37.03
N THR A 129 -3.23 12.81 36.90
CA THR A 129 -2.39 11.68 37.34
C THR A 129 -2.51 11.41 38.84
N GLN A 130 -2.56 12.46 39.67
CA GLN A 130 -2.75 12.31 41.12
C GLN A 130 -4.13 11.75 41.48
N ILE A 131 -5.19 12.16 40.77
CA ILE A 131 -6.55 11.64 40.98
C ILE A 131 -6.63 10.16 40.61
N ILE A 132 -6.01 9.76 39.49
CA ILE A 132 -5.96 8.37 39.05
C ILE A 132 -5.25 7.53 40.12
N ASN A 133 -4.07 7.95 40.57
CA ASN A 133 -3.29 7.19 41.54
C ASN A 133 -3.98 7.04 42.90
N LYS A 134 -4.71 8.07 43.37
CA LYS A 134 -5.49 8.00 44.63
C LYS A 134 -6.74 7.12 44.57
N LYS A 135 -7.20 6.71 43.38
CA LYS A 135 -8.40 5.87 43.20
C LYS A 135 -8.06 4.37 43.10
N THR A 136 -6.76 4.05 43.11
CA THR A 136 -6.19 2.69 43.00
C THR A 136 -5.66 2.11 44.32
N GLU A 137 -5.78 2.86 45.42
CA GLU A 137 -5.61 2.38 46.81
C GLU A 137 -6.97 2.24 47.48
#